data_AF-A0A2X3JSH3-F1
#
_entry.id   AF-A0A2X3JSH3-F1
#
_cell.length_a   1.000
_cell.length_b   1.000
_cell.length_c   1.000
_cell.angle_alpha   90.00
_cell.angle_beta   90.00
_cell.angle_gamma   90.00
#
_symmetry.space_group_name_H-M   'P 1'
#
loop_
_entity.id
_entity.type
_entity.pdbx_description
1 polymer ?
#
loop_
_entity_poly.entity_id
_entity_poly.type
_entity_poly.pdbx_seq_one_letter_code
_entity_poly.pdbx_strand_id
1 'polypeptide(L)'
;MRKYPLSLLKDKNIVTFFDFWGKTRRGEKDGGDDYHLLCWHSLDVAAMGYLMVKRNCFGLADYFRQLGISDKEQAAQFFAWLLCWHDIGKFARSFQQLYLPPELKIQESARKNYEKISHSTLGYWLWNHYLSECQELLPSSSLSPRKLRRVIEMWMPVTTGHHGRPPDRMDELDNFLPEDKAAARDFLLAIKALFPRIEIPAFWDDDEGIELIKHLSWYISATVVLADWTGSSTRFFPRVAQAMDIKHYWQKALVQAQNALTVFPPKAETAPFTGINTLFPFIENPTPLQQKVLDLDISQPGPQLFILEDVTGAGKTEAALILAHRLIAAGKAQGLFFWSANNGNGQCHVRSAGQNLAFFLFARISPQPGAGTQCPHINGPL
;
A
#
# COMPACT_ATOMS: atom_id res chain seq x y z
N MET A 1 31.72 -12.20 3.06
CA MET A 1 30.39 -11.95 3.69
C MET A 1 30.63 -11.11 4.94
N ARG A 2 30.28 -9.81 4.93
CA ARG A 2 30.31 -9.03 6.17
C ARG A 2 29.10 -9.45 6.98
N LYS A 3 29.29 -10.38 7.94
CA LYS A 3 28.36 -10.43 9.06
C LYS A 3 28.47 -9.07 9.72
N TYR A 4 27.36 -8.41 10.03
CA TYR A 4 27.33 -7.22 10.88
C TYR A 4 26.97 -7.66 12.31
N PRO A 5 27.86 -8.36 13.06
CA PRO A 5 27.68 -8.44 14.49
C PRO A 5 27.58 -7.00 15.00
N LEU A 6 26.74 -6.76 16.00
CA LEU A 6 26.57 -5.43 16.59
C LEU A 6 27.92 -4.81 17.03
N SER A 7 28.96 -5.62 17.22
CA SER A 7 30.35 -5.19 17.45
C SER A 7 30.98 -4.40 16.29
N LEU A 8 30.62 -4.67 15.03
CA LEU A 8 31.11 -3.95 13.84
C LEU A 8 30.50 -2.54 13.71
N LEU A 9 29.39 -2.25 14.40
CA LEU A 9 28.80 -0.91 14.44
C LEU A 9 29.70 0.12 15.13
N LYS A 10 30.60 -0.34 16.01
CA LYS A 10 31.54 0.51 16.74
C LYS A 10 32.69 1.04 15.87
N ASP A 11 32.95 0.43 14.72
CA ASP A 11 33.95 0.94 13.77
C ASP A 11 33.38 2.12 12.99
N LYS A 12 33.94 3.31 13.22
CA LYS A 12 33.48 4.56 12.58
C LYS A 12 33.78 4.62 11.08
N ASN A 13 34.65 3.75 10.57
CA ASN A 13 35.07 3.76 9.17
C ASN A 13 34.20 2.87 8.27
N ILE A 14 33.26 2.10 8.85
CA ILE A 14 32.39 1.19 8.10
C ILE A 14 30.96 1.72 8.15
N VAL A 15 30.46 2.14 6.99
CA VAL A 15 29.04 2.45 6.75
C VAL A 15 28.27 1.13 6.62
N THR A 16 27.15 1.06 7.33
CA THR A 16 26.24 -0.08 7.40
C THR A 16 24.84 0.39 7.06
N PHE A 17 23.90 -0.53 6.81
CA PHE A 17 22.50 -0.15 6.59
C PHE A 17 21.80 0.44 7.83
N PHE A 18 22.41 0.34 9.01
CA PHE A 18 21.93 1.03 10.22
C PHE A 18 22.31 2.51 10.25
N ASP A 19 23.11 2.98 9.30
CA ASP A 19 23.51 4.39 9.21
C ASP A 19 22.54 5.23 8.34
N PHE A 20 21.45 4.63 7.84
CA PHE A 20 20.49 5.27 6.94
C PHE A 20 19.14 5.47 7.64
N TRP A 21 18.56 6.68 7.52
CA TRP A 21 17.24 7.00 8.05
C TRP A 21 16.15 6.85 6.96
N GLY A 22 14.96 6.40 7.38
CA GLY A 22 13.78 6.27 6.52
C GLY A 22 12.69 7.30 6.81
N LYS A 23 12.58 7.74 8.07
CA LYS A 23 11.67 8.80 8.54
C LYS A 23 12.40 9.71 9.52
N THR A 24 11.99 10.98 9.58
CA THR A 24 12.47 11.95 10.57
C THR A 24 11.30 12.56 11.30
N ARG A 25 11.58 13.15 12.46
CA ARG A 25 10.59 13.80 13.31
C ARG A 25 9.82 14.92 12.60
N ARG A 26 10.43 15.64 11.65
CA ARG A 26 9.83 16.80 10.93
C ARG A 26 9.04 17.78 11.82
N GLY A 27 9.44 17.93 13.08
CA GLY A 27 8.77 18.79 14.07
C GLY A 27 7.73 18.11 14.97
N GLU A 28 7.31 16.87 14.71
CA GLU A 28 6.40 16.10 15.57
C GLU A 28 7.06 15.77 16.91
N LYS A 29 6.60 16.33 18.03
CA LYS A 29 7.31 16.08 19.30
C LYS A 29 7.13 14.67 19.87
N ASP A 30 6.01 14.04 19.53
CA ASP A 30 5.64 12.71 19.99
C ASP A 30 5.92 11.66 18.90
N GLY A 31 5.97 10.38 19.28
CA GLY A 31 6.12 9.27 18.32
C GLY A 31 7.51 8.66 18.22
N GLY A 32 8.32 8.73 19.28
CA GLY A 32 9.63 8.07 19.38
C GLY A 32 10.83 9.00 19.12
N ASP A 33 11.95 8.40 18.72
CA ASP A 33 13.24 9.06 18.50
C ASP A 33 13.20 10.14 17.39
N ASP A 34 14.27 10.93 17.23
CA ASP A 34 14.34 12.01 16.24
C ASP A 34 14.32 11.52 14.79
N TYR A 35 14.73 10.29 14.56
CA TYR A 35 14.63 9.61 13.28
C TYR A 35 14.34 8.13 13.46
N HIS A 36 13.88 7.53 12.39
CA HIS A 36 13.67 6.10 12.29
C HIS A 36 14.61 5.52 11.25
N LEU A 37 15.36 4.47 11.63
CA LEU A 37 16.24 3.81 10.68
C LEU A 37 15.46 3.24 9.49
N LEU A 38 16.06 3.33 8.31
CA LEU A 38 15.44 2.91 7.06
C LEU A 38 15.09 1.42 7.06
N CYS A 39 15.99 0.59 7.59
CA CYS A 39 15.75 -0.85 7.75
C CYS A 39 14.53 -1.16 8.63
N TRP A 40 14.28 -0.34 9.64
CA TRP A 40 13.14 -0.48 10.54
C TRP A 40 11.83 -0.08 9.89
N HIS A 41 11.78 1.08 9.24
CA HIS A 41 10.61 1.48 8.43
C HIS A 41 10.27 0.42 7.39
N SER A 42 11.30 -0.12 6.71
CA SER A 42 11.13 -1.19 5.73
C SER A 42 10.50 -2.46 6.35
N LEU A 43 10.95 -2.88 7.54
CA LEU A 43 10.37 -4.03 8.24
C LEU A 43 8.98 -3.77 8.83
N ASP A 44 8.66 -2.53 9.22
CA ASP A 44 7.33 -2.15 9.70
C ASP A 44 6.29 -2.27 8.60
N VAL A 45 6.61 -1.74 7.41
CA VAL A 45 5.78 -1.88 6.21
C VAL A 45 5.68 -3.36 5.79
N ALA A 46 6.78 -4.10 5.82
CA ALA A 46 6.77 -5.54 5.53
C ALA A 46 5.91 -6.34 6.53
N ALA A 47 5.93 -6.00 7.82
CA ALA A 47 5.10 -6.63 8.85
C ALA A 47 3.61 -6.34 8.61
N MET A 48 3.27 -5.11 8.20
CA MET A 48 1.92 -4.77 7.77
C MET A 48 1.46 -5.64 6.61
N GLY A 49 2.25 -5.71 5.53
CA GLY A 49 1.88 -6.54 4.39
C GLY A 49 1.79 -8.03 4.72
N TYR A 50 2.74 -8.55 5.50
CA TYR A 50 2.71 -9.93 5.99
C TYR A 50 1.35 -10.24 6.64
N LEU A 51 0.93 -9.43 7.62
CA LEU A 51 -0.34 -9.67 8.31
C LEU A 51 -1.56 -9.38 7.44
N MET A 52 -1.50 -8.43 6.50
CA MET A 52 -2.56 -8.21 5.51
C MET A 52 -2.83 -9.48 4.69
N VAL A 53 -1.79 -10.19 4.25
CA VAL A 53 -1.96 -11.50 3.59
C VAL A 53 -2.49 -12.55 4.57
N LYS A 54 -1.92 -12.65 5.78
CA LYS A 54 -2.36 -13.65 6.77
C LYS A 54 -3.84 -13.51 7.14
N ARG A 55 -4.35 -12.28 7.19
CA ARG A 55 -5.75 -11.95 7.48
C ARG A 55 -6.63 -11.85 6.23
N ASN A 56 -6.06 -12.06 5.05
CA ASN A 56 -6.73 -11.90 3.76
C ASN A 56 -7.41 -10.52 3.61
N CYS A 57 -6.76 -9.48 4.13
CA CYS A 57 -7.23 -8.10 3.96
C CYS A 57 -7.34 -7.80 2.47
N PHE A 58 -8.49 -7.26 2.06
CA PHE A 58 -8.77 -6.89 0.67
C PHE A 58 -8.60 -8.03 -0.35
N GLY A 59 -8.74 -9.29 0.07
CA GLY A 59 -8.61 -10.46 -0.81
C GLY A 59 -7.17 -10.80 -1.20
N LEU A 60 -6.17 -10.22 -0.54
CA LEU A 60 -4.78 -10.32 -0.95
C LEU A 60 -4.24 -11.77 -0.99
N ALA A 61 -4.67 -12.64 -0.06
CA ALA A 61 -4.30 -14.06 -0.09
C ALA A 61 -4.98 -14.81 -1.24
N ASP A 62 -6.15 -14.36 -1.68
CA ASP A 62 -6.85 -14.95 -2.83
C ASP A 62 -6.19 -14.52 -4.15
N TYR A 63 -5.71 -13.28 -4.25
CA TYR A 63 -4.89 -12.84 -5.39
C TYR A 63 -3.59 -13.63 -5.51
N PHE A 64 -2.87 -13.85 -4.41
CA PHE A 64 -1.65 -14.68 -4.43
C PHE A 64 -1.94 -16.15 -4.76
N ARG A 65 -3.09 -16.68 -4.35
CA ARG A 65 -3.52 -18.03 -4.74
C ARG A 65 -3.76 -18.14 -6.25
N GLN A 66 -4.39 -17.13 -6.86
CA GLN A 66 -4.54 -17.06 -8.32
C GLN A 66 -3.17 -17.00 -9.01
N LEU A 67 -2.21 -16.31 -8.40
CA LEU A 67 -0.80 -16.30 -8.81
C LEU A 67 -0.04 -17.59 -8.45
N GLY A 68 -0.73 -18.68 -8.12
CA GLY A 68 -0.13 -20.00 -7.87
C GLY A 68 0.60 -20.14 -6.53
N ILE A 69 0.56 -19.14 -5.65
CA ILE A 69 1.08 -19.23 -4.28
C ILE A 69 -0.09 -19.61 -3.35
N SER A 70 -0.37 -20.91 -3.25
CA SER A 70 -1.51 -21.42 -2.48
C SER A 70 -1.27 -21.43 -0.97
N ASP A 71 -0.02 -21.62 -0.53
CA ASP A 71 0.32 -21.55 0.88
C ASP A 71 0.28 -20.11 1.39
N LYS A 72 -0.59 -19.86 2.36
CA LYS A 72 -0.81 -18.50 2.90
C LYS A 72 0.44 -17.95 3.60
N GLU A 73 1.25 -18.82 4.19
CA GLU A 73 2.50 -18.39 4.83
C GLU A 73 3.53 -17.95 3.79
N GLN A 74 3.71 -18.74 2.73
CA GLN A 74 4.55 -18.40 1.59
C GLN A 74 4.12 -17.09 0.92
N ALA A 75 2.82 -16.89 0.69
CA ALA A 75 2.29 -15.65 0.13
C ALA A 75 2.58 -14.44 1.04
N ALA A 76 2.40 -14.60 2.35
CA ALA A 76 2.67 -13.54 3.32
C ALA A 76 4.16 -13.18 3.37
N GLN A 77 5.05 -14.19 3.32
CA GLN A 77 6.49 -13.97 3.26
C GLN A 77 6.92 -13.32 1.95
N PHE A 78 6.37 -13.73 0.81
CA PHE A 78 6.66 -13.12 -0.49
C PHE A 78 6.28 -11.64 -0.50
N PHE A 79 5.07 -11.31 -0.04
CA PHE A 79 4.62 -9.93 -0.01
C PHE A 79 5.42 -9.07 0.97
N ALA A 80 5.76 -9.61 2.15
CA ALA A 80 6.63 -8.93 3.11
C ALA A 80 8.02 -8.66 2.53
N TRP A 81 8.63 -9.66 1.90
CA TRP A 81 9.90 -9.51 1.19
C TRP A 81 9.82 -8.46 0.11
N LEU A 82 8.75 -8.48 -0.72
CA LEU A 82 8.52 -7.49 -1.76
C LEU A 82 8.45 -6.08 -1.18
N LEU A 83 7.70 -5.88 -0.09
CA LEU A 83 7.60 -4.59 0.58
C LEU A 83 8.93 -4.09 1.15
N CYS A 84 9.89 -4.96 1.49
CA CYS A 84 11.19 -4.49 1.93
C CYS A 84 11.96 -3.68 0.85
N TRP A 85 11.55 -3.79 -0.42
CA TRP A 85 12.15 -3.07 -1.55
C TRP A 85 11.56 -1.68 -1.79
N HIS A 86 10.40 -1.34 -1.20
CA HIS A 86 9.63 -0.13 -1.57
C HIS A 86 10.45 1.16 -1.45
N ASP A 87 11.24 1.27 -0.39
CA ASP A 87 11.97 2.48 0.00
C ASP A 87 13.48 2.38 -0.22
N ILE A 88 13.98 1.41 -1.00
CA ILE A 88 15.43 1.24 -1.23
C ILE A 88 16.07 2.46 -1.90
N GLY A 89 15.29 3.29 -2.59
CA GLY A 89 15.79 4.56 -3.12
C GLY A 89 16.20 5.57 -2.05
N LYS A 90 15.75 5.39 -0.80
CA LYS A 90 16.19 6.22 0.32
C LYS A 90 17.63 5.95 0.73
N PHE A 91 18.25 4.84 0.31
CA PHE A 91 19.69 4.65 0.48
C PHE A 91 20.51 5.67 -0.34
N ALA A 92 19.93 6.36 -1.32
CA ALA A 92 20.64 7.36 -2.11
C ALA A 92 21.22 8.46 -1.22
N ARG A 93 22.48 8.84 -1.49
CA ARG A 93 23.13 9.98 -0.84
C ARG A 93 22.29 11.25 -0.96
N SER A 94 21.68 11.49 -2.12
CA SER A 94 20.80 12.63 -2.35
C SER A 94 19.61 12.69 -1.40
N PHE A 95 19.06 11.54 -0.99
CA PHE A 95 17.96 11.46 -0.04
C PHE A 95 18.47 11.64 1.39
N GLN A 96 19.54 10.94 1.77
CA GLN A 96 20.05 10.98 3.14
C GLN A 96 20.53 12.39 3.55
N GLN A 97 21.06 13.18 2.61
CA GLN A 97 21.48 14.56 2.88
C GLN A 97 20.35 15.53 3.25
N LEU A 98 19.09 15.14 3.09
CA LEU A 98 17.96 15.95 3.55
C LEU A 98 17.91 16.08 5.08
N TYR A 99 18.58 15.17 5.81
CA TYR A 99 18.73 15.22 7.25
C TYR A 99 20.00 14.48 7.69
N LEU A 100 20.93 15.18 8.34
CA LEU A 100 22.24 14.67 8.74
C LEU A 100 22.38 14.72 10.27
N PRO A 101 21.78 13.77 11.01
CA PRO A 101 21.92 13.70 12.45
C PRO A 101 23.37 13.32 12.82
N PRO A 102 23.98 13.95 13.85
CA PRO A 102 25.36 13.69 14.24
C PRO A 102 25.68 12.23 14.59
N GLU A 103 24.66 11.46 14.98
CA GLU A 103 24.77 10.06 15.38
C GLU A 103 24.94 9.10 14.19
N LEU A 104 24.50 9.48 12.99
CA LEU A 104 24.64 8.65 11.79
C LEU A 104 25.98 8.93 11.10
N LYS A 105 26.59 7.88 10.54
CA LYS A 105 27.90 8.00 9.86
C LYS A 105 27.82 8.64 8.47
N ILE A 106 26.62 8.82 7.94
CA ILE A 106 26.41 9.47 6.64
C ILE A 106 26.71 10.96 6.80
N GLN A 107 27.87 11.38 6.28
CA GLN A 107 28.30 12.77 6.28
C GLN A 107 27.80 13.51 5.03
N GLU A 108 27.80 14.84 5.11
CA GLU A 108 27.55 15.74 3.98
C GLU A 108 28.56 15.44 2.86
N SER A 109 28.08 15.14 1.65
CA SER A 109 28.95 14.96 0.48
C SER A 109 29.56 16.29 0.06
N ALA A 110 30.72 16.23 -0.60
CA ALA A 110 31.27 17.37 -1.34
C ALA A 110 30.25 17.93 -2.36
N ARG A 111 29.36 17.07 -2.87
CA ARG A 111 28.25 17.49 -3.73
C ARG A 111 27.05 17.93 -2.91
N LYS A 112 26.81 19.24 -2.92
CA LYS A 112 25.69 19.88 -2.19
C LYS A 112 24.35 19.81 -2.94
N ASN A 113 24.40 19.82 -4.27
CA ASN A 113 23.20 19.87 -5.11
C ASN A 113 23.07 18.59 -5.94
N TYR A 114 22.04 17.81 -5.61
CA TYR A 114 21.55 16.71 -6.44
C TYR A 114 20.27 17.15 -7.17
N GLU A 115 20.02 16.54 -8.32
CA GLU A 115 18.73 16.66 -8.98
C GLU A 115 17.62 16.13 -8.04
N LYS A 116 16.47 16.80 -8.03
CA LYS A 116 15.32 16.41 -7.20
C LYS A 116 14.58 15.23 -7.83
N ILE A 117 15.12 14.04 -7.62
CA ILE A 117 14.54 12.78 -8.09
C ILE A 117 13.80 12.11 -6.94
N SER A 118 12.60 11.58 -7.22
CA SER A 118 11.81 10.87 -6.22
C SER A 118 12.53 9.59 -5.76
N HIS A 119 12.40 9.22 -4.48
CA HIS A 119 13.02 7.98 -4.00
C HIS A 119 12.37 6.73 -4.62
N SER A 120 11.14 6.83 -5.11
CA SER A 120 10.52 5.81 -5.98
C SER A 120 11.35 5.54 -7.23
N THR A 121 11.68 6.61 -7.98
CA THR A 121 12.52 6.52 -9.19
C THR A 121 13.95 6.07 -8.83
N LEU A 122 14.54 6.60 -7.76
CA LEU A 122 15.87 6.19 -7.29
C LEU A 122 15.93 4.71 -6.93
N GLY A 123 14.88 4.18 -6.28
CA GLY A 123 14.82 2.77 -5.90
C GLY A 123 14.68 1.86 -7.12
N TYR A 124 13.87 2.26 -8.10
CA TYR A 124 13.74 1.52 -9.35
C TYR A 124 15.04 1.53 -10.16
N TRP A 125 15.74 2.67 -10.21
CA TRP A 125 17.07 2.75 -10.80
C TRP A 125 18.08 1.83 -10.10
N LEU A 126 18.12 1.85 -8.76
CA LEU A 126 19.02 1.01 -7.97
C LEU A 126 18.79 -0.50 -8.22
N TRP A 127 17.52 -0.90 -8.39
CA TRP A 127 17.18 -2.25 -8.81
C TRP A 127 17.78 -2.59 -10.18
N ASN A 128 17.45 -1.82 -11.21
CA ASN A 128 17.83 -2.13 -12.60
C ASN A 128 19.35 -2.17 -12.80
N HIS A 129 20.09 -1.28 -12.14
CA HIS A 129 21.52 -1.06 -12.43
C HIS A 129 22.48 -1.73 -11.44
N TYR A 130 21.98 -2.29 -10.33
CA TYR A 130 22.86 -2.89 -9.32
C TYR A 130 22.25 -4.11 -8.62
N LEU A 131 21.08 -3.97 -7.98
CA LEU A 131 20.57 -5.04 -7.12
C LEU A 131 20.02 -6.23 -7.90
N SER A 132 19.51 -6.03 -9.13
CA SER A 132 19.00 -7.11 -9.98
C SER A 132 20.09 -8.09 -10.45
N GLU A 133 21.36 -7.67 -10.44
CA GLU A 133 22.53 -8.50 -10.77
C GLU A 133 23.03 -9.30 -9.55
N CYS A 134 22.58 -8.97 -8.34
CA CYS A 134 22.91 -9.68 -7.11
C CYS A 134 21.97 -10.88 -6.92
N GLN A 135 22.27 -12.01 -7.59
CA GLN A 135 21.42 -13.21 -7.59
C GLN A 135 21.11 -13.74 -6.18
N GLU A 136 22.01 -13.54 -5.21
CA GLU A 136 21.82 -13.92 -3.82
C GLU A 136 20.64 -13.20 -3.13
N LEU A 137 20.17 -12.07 -3.68
CA LEU A 137 19.01 -11.33 -3.18
C LEU A 137 17.68 -11.94 -3.63
N LEU A 138 17.67 -12.68 -4.75
CA LEU A 138 16.44 -13.20 -5.33
C LEU A 138 15.93 -14.42 -4.53
N PRO A 139 14.60 -14.62 -4.48
CA PRO A 139 14.02 -15.81 -3.86
C PRO A 139 14.29 -17.07 -4.69
N SER A 140 14.07 -18.24 -4.09
CA SER A 140 14.26 -19.52 -4.78
C SER A 140 13.24 -19.71 -5.92
N SER A 141 13.65 -20.38 -6.99
CA SER A 141 12.77 -20.77 -8.10
C SER A 141 13.44 -21.86 -8.93
N SER A 142 12.64 -22.62 -9.69
CA SER A 142 13.12 -23.51 -10.75
C SER A 142 13.49 -22.77 -12.04
N LEU A 143 13.17 -21.48 -12.14
CA LEU A 143 13.55 -20.62 -13.25
C LEU A 143 15.07 -20.40 -13.33
N SER A 144 15.59 -20.22 -14.55
CA SER A 144 16.97 -19.77 -14.72
C SER A 144 17.16 -18.37 -14.11
N PRO A 145 18.38 -17.98 -13.67
CA PRO A 145 18.61 -16.67 -13.06
C PRO A 145 18.11 -15.49 -13.90
N ARG A 146 18.27 -15.58 -15.23
CA ARG A 146 17.79 -14.55 -16.18
C ARG A 146 16.27 -14.44 -16.19
N LYS A 147 15.55 -15.57 -16.20
CA LYS A 147 14.08 -15.61 -16.19
C LYS A 147 13.53 -15.15 -14.86
N LEU A 148 14.11 -15.60 -13.76
CA LEU A 148 13.76 -15.16 -12.41
C LEU A 148 13.90 -13.64 -12.27
N ARG A 149 15.01 -13.06 -12.74
CA ARG A 149 15.21 -11.60 -12.74
C ARG A 149 14.12 -10.87 -13.51
N ARG A 150 13.79 -11.33 -14.74
CA ARG A 150 12.72 -10.77 -15.56
C ARG A 150 11.36 -10.82 -14.86
N VAL A 151 11.06 -11.92 -14.19
CA VAL A 151 9.82 -12.09 -13.43
C VAL A 151 9.76 -11.12 -12.25
N ILE A 152 10.83 -11.01 -11.47
CA ILE A 152 10.90 -10.08 -10.34
C ILE A 152 10.86 -8.62 -10.79
N GLU A 153 11.44 -8.29 -11.95
CA GLU A 153 11.40 -6.95 -12.54
C GLU A 153 9.95 -6.44 -12.72
N MET A 154 8.99 -7.31 -13.06
CA MET A 154 7.57 -6.94 -13.18
C MET A 154 6.95 -6.44 -11.86
N TRP A 155 7.49 -6.88 -10.72
CA TRP A 155 7.01 -6.51 -9.39
C TRP A 155 7.64 -5.21 -8.85
N MET A 156 8.75 -4.76 -9.44
CA MET A 156 9.47 -3.61 -8.91
C MET A 156 8.70 -2.30 -9.09
N PRO A 157 8.08 -1.98 -10.24
CA PRO A 157 7.26 -0.77 -10.39
C PRO A 157 6.06 -0.73 -9.42
N VAL A 158 5.47 -1.90 -9.11
CA VAL A 158 4.38 -2.07 -8.14
C VAL A 158 4.81 -1.62 -6.74
N THR A 159 6.08 -1.84 -6.42
CA THR A 159 6.65 -1.66 -5.09
C THR A 159 7.33 -0.31 -4.91
N THR A 160 8.19 0.07 -5.84
CA THR A 160 8.89 1.36 -5.78
C THR A 160 7.94 2.51 -6.12
N GLY A 161 6.89 2.27 -6.92
CA GLY A 161 5.82 3.23 -7.23
C GLY A 161 4.79 3.50 -6.11
N HIS A 162 5.12 3.20 -4.85
CA HIS A 162 4.21 3.29 -3.69
C HIS A 162 3.72 4.71 -3.33
N HIS A 163 4.13 5.75 -4.06
CA HIS A 163 3.59 7.12 -3.93
C HIS A 163 2.44 7.41 -4.91
N GLY A 164 1.82 6.35 -5.46
CA GLY A 164 0.63 6.45 -6.30
C GLY A 164 0.91 6.73 -7.78
N ARG A 165 2.18 6.63 -8.21
CA ARG A 165 2.60 6.72 -9.61
C ARG A 165 3.74 5.74 -9.87
N PRO A 166 3.76 5.06 -11.03
CA PRO A 166 4.92 4.27 -11.43
C PRO A 166 6.21 5.10 -11.44
N PRO A 167 7.38 4.51 -11.13
CA PRO A 167 8.65 5.20 -11.20
C PRO A 167 9.01 5.56 -12.65
N ASP A 168 9.72 6.67 -12.82
CA ASP A 168 10.30 7.01 -14.13
C ASP A 168 11.45 6.05 -14.48
N ARG A 169 11.71 5.86 -15.77
CA ARG A 169 12.90 5.16 -16.26
C ARG A 169 14.02 6.15 -16.49
N MET A 170 15.17 5.91 -15.87
CA MET A 170 16.39 6.69 -16.02
C MET A 170 17.57 5.75 -16.29
N ASP A 171 18.45 6.13 -17.20
CA ASP A 171 19.63 5.34 -17.55
C ASP A 171 20.85 5.83 -16.75
N GLU A 172 21.11 7.14 -16.75
CA GLU A 172 22.27 7.73 -16.08
C GLU A 172 21.88 8.50 -14.82
N LEU A 173 22.52 8.13 -13.70
CA LEU A 173 22.27 8.71 -12.39
C LEU A 173 23.47 8.47 -11.46
N ASP A 174 23.81 9.47 -10.63
CA ASP A 174 24.97 9.42 -9.73
C ASP A 174 24.64 9.79 -8.27
N ASN A 175 23.37 9.65 -7.89
CA ASN A 175 22.89 9.93 -6.53
C ASN A 175 23.30 8.90 -5.47
N PHE A 176 23.95 7.80 -5.85
CA PHE A 176 24.39 6.74 -4.96
C PHE A 176 25.92 6.64 -4.93
N LEU A 177 26.51 6.67 -3.75
CA LEU A 177 27.89 6.27 -3.55
C LEU A 177 28.02 4.72 -3.51
N PRO A 178 29.21 4.14 -3.75
CA PRO A 178 29.41 2.70 -3.67
C PRO A 178 28.96 2.07 -2.34
N GLU A 179 29.19 2.74 -1.22
CA GLU A 179 28.77 2.31 0.11
C GLU A 179 27.25 2.35 0.31
N ASP A 180 26.54 3.26 -0.35
CA ASP A 180 25.08 3.35 -0.30
C ASP A 180 24.46 2.12 -0.97
N LYS A 181 24.99 1.76 -2.15
CA LYS A 181 24.61 0.57 -2.90
C LYS A 181 24.90 -0.70 -2.09
N ALA A 182 26.10 -0.78 -1.50
CA ALA A 182 26.50 -1.90 -0.66
C ALA A 182 25.61 -2.04 0.59
N ALA A 183 25.25 -0.94 1.25
CA ALA A 183 24.36 -0.94 2.40
C ALA A 183 22.95 -1.45 2.02
N ALA A 184 22.39 -1.01 0.90
CA ALA A 184 21.11 -1.50 0.40
C ALA A 184 21.14 -3.02 0.14
N ARG A 185 22.19 -3.51 -0.55
CA ARG A 185 22.41 -4.95 -0.79
C ARG A 185 22.52 -5.72 0.53
N ASP A 186 23.29 -5.22 1.47
CA ASP A 186 23.53 -5.91 2.75
C ASP A 186 22.29 -5.96 3.64
N PHE A 187 21.45 -4.91 3.61
CA PHE A 187 20.13 -4.92 4.24
C PHE A 187 19.24 -6.02 3.64
N LEU A 188 19.11 -6.05 2.32
CA LEU A 188 18.29 -7.01 1.59
C LEU A 188 18.79 -8.45 1.77
N LEU A 189 20.09 -8.64 1.96
CA LEU A 189 20.66 -9.93 2.36
C LEU A 189 20.28 -10.31 3.79
N ALA A 190 20.36 -9.37 4.73
CA ALA A 190 20.08 -9.63 6.13
C ALA A 190 18.63 -10.06 6.37
N ILE A 191 17.66 -9.46 5.66
CA ILE A 191 16.24 -9.81 5.79
C ILE A 191 15.86 -11.13 5.12
N LYS A 192 16.68 -11.70 4.21
CA LYS A 192 16.37 -12.96 3.52
C LYS A 192 16.12 -14.11 4.51
N ALA A 193 16.82 -14.10 5.64
CA ALA A 193 16.65 -15.08 6.71
C ALA A 193 15.28 -15.00 7.42
N LEU A 194 14.53 -13.90 7.25
CA LEU A 194 13.16 -13.76 7.79
C LEU A 194 12.11 -14.47 6.93
N PHE A 195 12.41 -14.69 5.65
CA PHE A 195 11.43 -15.16 4.66
C PHE A 195 11.87 -16.45 3.94
N PRO A 196 12.14 -17.54 4.69
CA PRO A 196 12.75 -18.75 4.11
C PRO A 196 11.81 -19.57 3.22
N ARG A 197 10.50 -19.32 3.21
CA ARG A 197 9.51 -20.12 2.47
C ARG A 197 9.20 -19.57 1.09
N ILE A 198 9.77 -18.43 0.70
CA ILE A 198 9.46 -17.83 -0.60
C ILE A 198 10.00 -18.73 -1.72
N GLU A 199 9.10 -19.09 -2.63
CA GLU A 199 9.42 -19.75 -3.89
C GLU A 199 8.62 -19.08 -5.01
N ILE A 200 9.29 -18.72 -6.10
CA ILE A 200 8.65 -18.04 -7.23
C ILE A 200 8.11 -19.09 -8.20
N PRO A 201 6.78 -19.09 -8.48
CA PRO A 201 6.18 -20.00 -9.43
C PRO A 201 6.75 -19.82 -10.84
N ALA A 202 7.12 -20.93 -11.49
CA ALA A 202 7.73 -20.88 -12.83
C ALA A 202 6.80 -20.29 -13.90
N PHE A 203 5.49 -20.52 -13.78
CA PHE A 203 4.49 -20.05 -14.75
C PHE A 203 4.40 -18.52 -14.85
N TRP A 204 4.97 -17.78 -13.89
CA TRP A 204 5.06 -16.31 -13.97
C TRP A 204 5.92 -15.82 -15.15
N ASP A 205 6.73 -16.69 -15.75
CA ASP A 205 7.56 -16.40 -16.93
C ASP A 205 6.85 -16.68 -18.26
N ASP A 206 5.66 -17.29 -18.22
CA ASP A 206 4.84 -17.64 -19.38
C ASP A 206 3.78 -16.55 -19.66
N ASP A 207 3.25 -16.47 -20.88
CA ASP A 207 2.36 -15.37 -21.32
C ASP A 207 1.13 -15.19 -20.42
N GLU A 208 0.47 -16.29 -20.02
CA GLU A 208 -0.69 -16.26 -19.13
C GLU A 208 -0.34 -15.72 -17.73
N GLY A 209 0.82 -16.13 -17.19
CA GLY A 209 1.30 -15.66 -15.89
C GLY A 209 1.67 -14.18 -15.92
N ILE A 210 2.31 -13.72 -17.00
CA ILE A 210 2.65 -12.31 -17.21
C ILE A 210 1.38 -11.45 -17.25
N GLU A 211 0.36 -11.85 -18.02
CA GLU A 211 -0.90 -11.10 -18.09
C GLU A 211 -1.66 -11.11 -16.75
N LEU A 212 -1.64 -12.22 -16.02
CA LEU A 212 -2.24 -12.30 -14.70
C LEU A 212 -1.55 -11.39 -13.69
N ILE A 213 -0.21 -11.34 -13.70
CA ILE A 213 0.57 -10.40 -12.86
C ILE A 213 0.20 -8.96 -13.21
N LYS A 214 0.17 -8.59 -14.49
CA LYS A 214 -0.21 -7.24 -14.92
C LYS A 214 -1.61 -6.88 -14.43
N HIS A 215 -2.58 -7.78 -14.56
CA HIS A 215 -3.94 -7.55 -14.11
C HIS A 215 -4.02 -7.35 -12.59
N LEU A 216 -3.39 -8.24 -11.81
CA LEU A 216 -3.46 -8.19 -10.35
C LEU A 216 -2.54 -7.12 -9.73
N SER A 217 -1.54 -6.64 -10.47
CA SER A 217 -0.58 -5.61 -10.02
C SER A 217 -1.25 -4.31 -9.58
N TRP A 218 -2.38 -3.94 -10.18
CA TRP A 218 -3.16 -2.76 -9.79
C TRP A 218 -3.73 -2.89 -8.39
N TYR A 219 -4.33 -4.04 -8.06
CA TYR A 219 -4.88 -4.30 -6.74
C TYR A 219 -3.76 -4.44 -5.70
N ILE A 220 -2.69 -5.14 -6.05
CA ILE A 220 -1.54 -5.34 -5.16
C ILE A 220 -0.84 -4.01 -4.88
N SER A 221 -0.63 -3.14 -5.89
CA SER A 221 -0.03 -1.82 -5.67
C SER A 221 -0.85 -0.96 -4.71
N ALA A 222 -2.18 -1.00 -4.78
CA ALA A 222 -3.02 -0.32 -3.79
C ALA A 222 -2.75 -0.82 -2.35
N THR A 223 -2.55 -2.13 -2.17
CA THR A 223 -2.19 -2.68 -0.85
C THR A 223 -0.76 -2.33 -0.41
N VAL A 224 0.18 -2.15 -1.35
CA VAL A 224 1.52 -1.63 -1.05
C VAL A 224 1.44 -0.21 -0.48
N VAL A 225 0.64 0.66 -1.11
CA VAL A 225 0.41 2.04 -0.62
C VAL A 225 -0.20 2.02 0.78
N LEU A 226 -1.22 1.18 1.00
CA LEU A 226 -1.86 1.07 2.32
C LEU A 226 -0.88 0.54 3.39
N ALA A 227 -0.02 -0.41 3.05
CA ALA A 227 1.01 -0.92 3.94
C ALA A 227 2.03 0.17 4.29
N ASP A 228 2.51 0.98 3.33
CA ASP A 228 3.43 2.10 3.62
C ASP A 228 2.76 3.18 4.48
N TRP A 229 1.52 3.55 4.18
CA TRP A 229 0.79 4.56 4.96
C TRP A 229 0.59 4.13 6.42
N THR A 230 0.19 2.88 6.63
CA THR A 230 -0.03 2.34 7.97
C THR A 230 1.27 2.06 8.72
N GLY A 231 2.28 1.52 8.02
CA GLY A 231 3.64 1.31 8.56
C GLY A 231 4.38 2.62 8.87
N SER A 232 4.01 3.72 8.21
CA SER A 232 4.53 5.06 8.50
C SER A 232 3.89 5.73 9.72
N SER A 233 2.85 5.15 10.31
CA SER A 233 2.10 5.77 11.39
C SER A 233 2.83 5.64 12.72
N THR A 234 3.33 6.76 13.23
CA THR A 234 4.04 6.86 14.52
C THR A 234 3.17 6.48 15.73
N ARG A 235 1.84 6.42 15.54
CA ARG A 235 0.89 5.89 16.52
C ARG A 235 1.12 4.40 16.81
N PHE A 236 1.51 3.63 15.80
CA PHE A 236 1.70 2.18 15.90
C PHE A 236 3.18 1.79 15.82
N PHE A 237 3.93 2.50 14.99
CA PHE A 237 5.35 2.29 14.73
C PHE A 237 6.14 3.53 15.18
N PRO A 238 6.41 3.68 16.50
CA PRO A 238 7.20 4.79 17.00
C PRO A 238 8.61 4.73 16.41
N ARG A 239 9.18 5.90 16.12
CA ARG A 239 10.52 6.05 15.55
C ARG A 239 11.56 5.43 16.49
N VAL A 240 12.40 4.58 15.90
CA VAL A 240 13.52 3.90 16.54
C VAL A 240 14.81 4.25 15.78
N ALA A 241 15.74 4.91 16.47
CA ALA A 241 17.08 5.23 15.99
C ALA A 241 18.11 4.14 16.34
N GLN A 242 17.81 3.32 17.35
CA GLN A 242 18.73 2.30 17.85
C GLN A 242 18.84 1.09 16.89
N ALA A 243 20.07 0.68 16.59
CA ALA A 243 20.36 -0.58 15.90
C ALA A 243 20.20 -1.79 16.83
N MET A 244 19.64 -2.88 16.31
CA MET A 244 19.37 -4.13 17.02
C MET A 244 19.37 -5.31 16.04
N ASP A 245 19.20 -6.53 16.55
CA ASP A 245 19.11 -7.72 15.70
C ASP A 245 17.83 -7.69 14.82
N ILE A 246 17.99 -8.06 13.55
CA ILE A 246 16.90 -8.03 12.56
C ILE A 246 15.74 -8.95 12.96
N LYS A 247 16.01 -10.14 13.51
CA LYS A 247 14.95 -11.07 13.94
C LYS A 247 14.24 -10.53 15.17
N HIS A 248 14.98 -9.92 16.09
CA HIS A 248 14.40 -9.26 17.24
C HIS A 248 13.46 -8.11 16.83
N TYR A 249 13.91 -7.22 15.95
CA TYR A 249 13.06 -6.13 15.45
C TYR A 249 11.84 -6.65 14.70
N TRP A 250 12.00 -7.69 13.86
CA TRP A 250 10.89 -8.30 13.13
C TRP A 250 9.75 -8.77 14.04
N GLN A 251 10.06 -9.41 15.17
CA GLN A 251 9.03 -9.81 16.14
C GLN A 251 8.30 -8.61 16.74
N LYS A 252 9.03 -7.52 17.03
CA LYS A 252 8.43 -6.26 17.51
C LYS A 252 7.51 -5.64 16.45
N ALA A 253 7.96 -5.56 15.21
CA ALA A 253 7.19 -5.02 14.08
C ALA A 253 5.89 -5.82 13.84
N LEU A 254 5.92 -7.16 13.96
CA LEU A 254 4.73 -8.01 13.87
C LEU A 254 3.69 -7.69 14.95
N VAL A 255 4.10 -7.47 16.20
CA VAL A 255 3.19 -7.10 17.29
C VAL A 255 2.58 -5.72 17.03
N GLN A 256 3.38 -4.75 16.58
CA GLN A 256 2.91 -3.41 16.23
C GLN A 256 1.94 -3.44 15.04
N ALA A 257 2.26 -4.22 14.00
CA ALA A 257 1.40 -4.42 12.84
C ALA A 257 0.06 -5.07 13.21
N GLN A 258 0.04 -6.01 14.16
CA GLN A 258 -1.22 -6.62 14.63
C GLN A 258 -2.15 -5.58 15.27
N ASN A 259 -1.60 -4.58 15.97
CA ASN A 259 -2.38 -3.45 16.50
C ASN A 259 -2.79 -2.48 15.39
N ALA A 260 -1.87 -2.17 14.47
CA ALA A 260 -2.14 -1.27 13.35
C ALA A 260 -3.22 -1.80 12.40
N LEU A 261 -3.36 -3.12 12.23
CA LEU A 261 -4.44 -3.73 11.44
C LEU A 261 -5.85 -3.32 11.88
N THR A 262 -6.04 -2.88 13.13
CA THR A 262 -7.34 -2.42 13.62
C THR A 262 -7.84 -1.14 12.95
N VAL A 263 -6.97 -0.43 12.21
CA VAL A 263 -7.39 0.70 11.37
C VAL A 263 -8.19 0.26 10.16
N PHE A 264 -8.02 -0.99 9.72
CA PHE A 264 -8.82 -1.53 8.64
C PHE A 264 -10.17 -1.98 9.21
N PRO A 265 -11.27 -1.51 8.60
CA PRO A 265 -12.61 -1.90 9.05
C PRO A 265 -12.79 -3.41 8.91
N PRO A 266 -13.52 -4.05 9.83
CA PRO A 266 -13.91 -5.44 9.63
C PRO A 266 -14.77 -5.56 8.38
N LYS A 267 -14.73 -6.73 7.74
CA LYS A 267 -15.65 -7.05 6.64
C LYS A 267 -17.08 -6.98 7.17
N ALA A 268 -17.93 -6.18 6.54
CA ALA A 268 -19.35 -6.12 6.87
C ALA A 268 -20.03 -7.44 6.51
N GLU A 269 -20.97 -7.88 7.34
CA GLU A 269 -21.84 -9.00 7.02
C GLU A 269 -22.89 -8.59 6.00
N THR A 270 -23.14 -9.45 5.02
CA THR A 270 -24.17 -9.22 4.03
C THR A 270 -25.54 -9.49 4.64
N ALA A 271 -26.40 -8.47 4.69
CA ALA A 271 -27.79 -8.65 5.06
C ALA A 271 -28.57 -9.35 3.92
N PRO A 272 -29.44 -10.34 4.22
CA PRO A 272 -30.29 -10.95 3.21
C PRO A 272 -31.23 -9.91 2.58
N PHE A 273 -31.58 -10.12 1.31
CA PHE A 273 -32.58 -9.30 0.66
C PHE A 273 -33.97 -9.84 0.97
N THR A 274 -34.74 -9.13 1.81
CA THR A 274 -36.10 -9.52 2.21
C THR A 274 -37.19 -8.60 1.62
N GLY A 275 -36.83 -7.71 0.70
CA GLY A 275 -37.74 -6.78 0.05
C GLY A 275 -37.32 -5.31 0.19
N ILE A 276 -38.04 -4.44 -0.52
CA ILE A 276 -37.75 -2.99 -0.59
C ILE A 276 -37.84 -2.30 0.78
N ASN A 277 -38.78 -2.72 1.62
CA ASN A 277 -39.04 -2.12 2.94
C ASN A 277 -37.87 -2.28 3.91
N THR A 278 -36.98 -3.24 3.67
CA THR A 278 -35.78 -3.45 4.50
C THR A 278 -34.83 -2.25 4.42
N LEU A 279 -34.70 -1.64 3.23
CA LEU A 279 -33.90 -0.42 3.06
C LEU A 279 -34.75 0.83 3.19
N PHE A 280 -35.98 0.79 2.65
CA PHE A 280 -36.85 1.95 2.50
C PHE A 280 -38.25 1.67 3.09
N PRO A 281 -38.40 1.67 4.42
CA PRO A 281 -39.67 1.35 5.08
C PRO A 281 -40.79 2.35 4.77
N PHE A 282 -40.45 3.53 4.24
CA PHE A 282 -41.40 4.57 3.81
C PHE A 282 -41.99 4.32 2.42
N ILE A 283 -41.49 3.35 1.65
CA ILE A 283 -42.05 3.01 0.34
C ILE A 283 -43.18 2.01 0.56
N GLU A 284 -44.42 2.50 0.54
CA GLU A 284 -45.60 1.65 0.62
C GLU A 284 -45.89 0.95 -0.72
N ASN A 285 -45.69 1.66 -1.84
CA ASN A 285 -45.90 1.15 -3.19
C ASN A 285 -44.67 1.48 -4.06
N PRO A 286 -43.96 0.48 -4.60
CA PRO A 286 -42.81 0.71 -5.48
C PRO A 286 -43.20 1.49 -6.75
N THR A 287 -42.32 2.39 -7.20
CA THR A 287 -42.48 3.01 -8.53
C THR A 287 -42.28 1.97 -9.64
N PRO A 288 -42.75 2.19 -10.88
CA PRO A 288 -42.56 1.25 -11.98
C PRO A 288 -41.09 0.86 -12.21
N LEU A 289 -40.15 1.79 -12.04
CA LEU A 289 -38.72 1.49 -12.12
C LEU A 289 -38.23 0.62 -10.96
N GLN A 290 -38.65 0.92 -9.73
CA GLN A 290 -38.29 0.13 -8.55
C GLN A 290 -38.84 -1.30 -8.67
N GLN A 291 -40.09 -1.45 -9.15
CA GLN A 291 -40.69 -2.76 -9.41
C GLN A 291 -39.92 -3.52 -10.50
N LYS A 292 -39.58 -2.88 -11.62
CA LYS A 292 -38.72 -3.49 -12.65
C LYS A 292 -37.39 -3.98 -12.07
N VAL A 293 -36.77 -3.22 -11.18
CA VAL A 293 -35.53 -3.64 -10.51
C VAL A 293 -35.76 -4.82 -9.57
N LEU A 294 -36.90 -4.92 -8.88
CA LEU A 294 -37.21 -6.07 -8.02
C LEU A 294 -37.36 -7.35 -8.86
N ASP A 295 -38.00 -7.25 -10.02
CA ASP A 295 -38.30 -8.38 -10.89
C ASP A 295 -37.16 -8.75 -11.85
N LEU A 296 -36.15 -7.87 -11.97
CA LEU A 296 -35.02 -8.06 -12.88
C LEU A 296 -34.27 -9.35 -12.56
N ASP A 297 -34.06 -10.19 -13.57
CA ASP A 297 -33.19 -11.36 -13.43
C ASP A 297 -31.73 -10.90 -13.28
N ILE A 298 -31.15 -11.23 -12.14
CA ILE A 298 -29.75 -10.94 -11.82
C ILE A 298 -28.91 -12.22 -11.82
N SER A 299 -29.41 -13.35 -12.33
CA SER A 299 -28.75 -14.67 -12.26
C SER A 299 -27.54 -14.79 -13.19
N GLN A 300 -27.45 -13.97 -14.24
CA GLN A 300 -26.37 -14.04 -15.23
C GLN A 300 -24.96 -13.99 -14.60
N PRO A 301 -24.05 -14.91 -14.97
CA PRO A 301 -22.71 -14.96 -14.41
C PRO A 301 -21.85 -13.77 -14.90
N GLY A 302 -20.86 -13.39 -14.10
CA GLY A 302 -19.86 -12.38 -14.45
C GLY A 302 -20.27 -10.91 -14.19
N PRO A 303 -19.40 -9.96 -14.56
CA PRO A 303 -19.64 -8.52 -14.40
C PRO A 303 -20.81 -8.03 -15.26
N GLN A 304 -21.63 -7.13 -14.71
CA GLN A 304 -22.84 -6.62 -15.36
C GLN A 304 -22.91 -5.09 -15.27
N LEU A 305 -23.40 -4.45 -16.32
CA LEU A 305 -23.69 -3.01 -16.36
C LEU A 305 -25.20 -2.81 -16.46
N PHE A 306 -25.77 -2.08 -15.50
CA PHE A 306 -27.18 -1.73 -15.48
C PHE A 306 -27.35 -0.23 -15.71
N ILE A 307 -28.23 0.15 -16.64
CA ILE A 307 -28.56 1.55 -16.94
C ILE A 307 -30.04 1.75 -16.58
N LEU A 308 -30.31 2.62 -15.61
CA LEU A 308 -31.64 2.91 -15.09
C LEU A 308 -32.11 4.28 -15.59
N GLU A 309 -33.00 4.30 -16.58
CA GLU A 309 -33.50 5.51 -17.21
C GLU A 309 -34.95 5.79 -16.80
N ASP A 310 -35.19 6.97 -16.24
CA ASP A 310 -36.53 7.44 -15.88
C ASP A 310 -36.52 8.96 -15.62
N VAL A 311 -37.69 9.57 -15.47
CA VAL A 311 -37.86 10.99 -15.16
C VAL A 311 -37.31 11.36 -13.78
N THR A 312 -36.97 12.63 -13.57
CA THR A 312 -36.52 13.14 -12.27
C THR A 312 -37.64 12.98 -11.23
N GLY A 313 -37.28 12.51 -10.03
CA GLY A 313 -38.25 12.22 -8.97
C GLY A 313 -38.86 10.82 -8.99
N ALA A 314 -38.63 10.00 -10.03
CA ALA A 314 -39.17 8.63 -10.13
C ALA A 314 -38.55 7.58 -9.17
N GLY A 315 -37.69 8.01 -8.24
CA GLY A 315 -37.03 7.12 -7.28
C GLY A 315 -35.88 6.29 -7.86
N LYS A 316 -35.14 6.85 -8.84
CA LYS A 316 -33.97 6.18 -9.48
C LYS A 316 -32.88 5.80 -8.48
N THR A 317 -32.68 6.62 -7.45
CA THR A 317 -31.66 6.37 -6.43
C THR A 317 -32.02 5.14 -5.59
N GLU A 318 -33.27 5.06 -5.14
CA GLU A 318 -33.79 3.91 -4.41
C GLU A 318 -33.74 2.65 -5.27
N ALA A 319 -34.13 2.75 -6.55
CA ALA A 319 -34.00 1.64 -7.50
C ALA A 319 -32.56 1.14 -7.63
N ALA A 320 -31.57 2.04 -7.77
CA ALA A 320 -30.16 1.66 -7.83
C ALA A 320 -29.67 0.98 -6.53
N LEU A 321 -30.12 1.45 -5.36
CA LEU A 321 -29.74 0.88 -4.06
C LEU A 321 -30.40 -0.49 -3.82
N ILE A 322 -31.65 -0.69 -4.26
CA ILE A 322 -32.32 -2.00 -4.26
C ILE A 322 -31.52 -2.98 -5.11
N LEU A 323 -31.15 -2.59 -6.34
CA LEU A 323 -30.38 -3.45 -7.24
C LEU A 323 -29.02 -3.81 -6.62
N ALA A 324 -28.32 -2.82 -6.03
CA ALA A 324 -27.06 -3.06 -5.35
C ALA A 324 -27.21 -4.06 -4.19
N HIS A 325 -28.25 -3.93 -3.35
CA HIS A 325 -28.50 -4.88 -2.27
C HIS A 325 -28.82 -6.28 -2.79
N ARG A 326 -29.64 -6.41 -3.84
CA ARG A 326 -29.90 -7.72 -4.49
C ARG A 326 -28.61 -8.37 -5.00
N LEU A 327 -27.73 -7.60 -5.65
CA LEU A 327 -26.44 -8.09 -6.14
C LEU A 327 -25.51 -8.52 -5.00
N ILE A 328 -25.42 -7.73 -3.93
CA ILE A 328 -24.58 -8.07 -2.75
C ILE A 328 -25.15 -9.31 -2.04
N ALA A 329 -26.46 -9.37 -1.83
CA ALA A 329 -27.15 -10.52 -1.21
C ALA A 329 -26.99 -11.81 -2.03
N ALA A 330 -26.95 -11.70 -3.36
CA ALA A 330 -26.68 -12.82 -4.27
C ALA A 330 -25.18 -13.18 -4.38
N GLY A 331 -24.30 -12.55 -3.60
CA GLY A 331 -22.85 -12.80 -3.61
C GLY A 331 -22.13 -12.28 -4.85
N LYS A 332 -22.76 -11.42 -5.66
CA LYS A 332 -22.19 -10.85 -6.90
C LYS A 332 -21.37 -9.59 -6.66
N ALA A 333 -21.47 -8.99 -5.49
CA ALA A 333 -20.69 -7.85 -5.05
C ALA A 333 -20.41 -7.95 -3.54
N GLN A 334 -19.37 -7.27 -3.09
CA GLN A 334 -18.96 -7.26 -1.67
C GLN A 334 -19.12 -5.88 -1.00
N GLY A 335 -19.58 -4.88 -1.74
CA GLY A 335 -19.76 -3.52 -1.26
C GLY A 335 -20.30 -2.61 -2.36
N LEU A 336 -20.52 -1.34 -2.01
CA LEU A 336 -21.05 -0.31 -2.89
C LEU A 336 -20.18 0.95 -2.80
N PHE A 337 -19.86 1.54 -3.94
CA PHE A 337 -19.35 2.90 -4.03
C PHE A 337 -20.43 3.79 -4.66
N PHE A 338 -20.90 4.78 -3.91
CA PHE A 338 -21.96 5.68 -4.37
C PHE A 338 -21.37 7.01 -4.84
N TRP A 339 -21.48 7.28 -6.14
CA TRP A 339 -21.08 8.56 -6.72
C TRP A 339 -22.27 9.51 -6.82
N SER A 340 -22.09 10.75 -6.39
CA SER A 340 -23.12 11.81 -6.49
C SER A 340 -22.53 13.00 -7.25
N ALA A 341 -23.28 13.51 -8.24
CA ALA A 341 -22.94 14.76 -8.93
C ALA A 341 -23.17 15.93 -7.96
N ASN A 342 -22.08 16.53 -7.49
CA ASN A 342 -22.09 17.48 -6.39
C ASN A 342 -22.70 18.84 -6.81
N ASN A 343 -23.67 19.35 -6.04
CA ASN A 343 -23.90 20.78 -5.82
C ASN A 343 -24.46 20.96 -4.39
N GLY A 344 -23.56 21.20 -3.42
CA GLY A 344 -23.89 21.82 -2.14
C GLY A 344 -24.81 21.06 -1.18
N ASN A 345 -24.46 19.82 -0.80
CA ASN A 345 -24.70 19.21 0.53
C ASN A 345 -24.62 17.67 0.43
N GLY A 346 -23.40 17.12 0.52
CA GLY A 346 -23.20 15.67 0.71
C GLY A 346 -23.88 15.10 1.98
N GLN A 347 -24.47 15.95 2.83
CA GLN A 347 -25.23 15.55 4.02
C GLN A 347 -26.66 15.04 3.71
N CYS A 348 -27.29 15.45 2.60
CA CYS A 348 -28.70 15.09 2.36
C CYS A 348 -28.85 13.61 1.97
N HIS A 349 -27.97 13.11 1.09
CA HIS A 349 -27.94 11.70 0.71
C HIS A 349 -27.40 10.78 1.82
N VAL A 350 -26.52 11.29 2.68
CA VAL A 350 -26.04 10.55 3.86
C VAL A 350 -27.12 10.50 4.95
N ARG A 351 -28.14 11.37 4.97
CA ARG A 351 -29.25 11.30 5.95
C ARG A 351 -30.34 10.29 5.58
N SER A 352 -30.76 10.22 4.31
CA SER A 352 -31.73 9.17 3.89
C SER A 352 -31.08 7.79 3.87
N ALA A 353 -29.78 7.73 3.56
CA ALA A 353 -28.99 6.52 3.71
C ALA A 353 -28.70 6.23 5.19
N GLY A 354 -28.25 7.20 5.98
CA GLY A 354 -27.59 6.98 7.27
C GLY A 354 -28.44 6.40 8.42
N GLN A 355 -29.77 6.36 8.30
CA GLN A 355 -30.59 5.65 9.30
C GLN A 355 -30.60 4.13 9.08
N ASN A 356 -30.34 3.63 7.86
CA ASN A 356 -30.31 2.20 7.53
C ASN A 356 -29.02 1.71 6.80
N LEU A 357 -28.22 2.62 6.22
CA LEU A 357 -26.96 2.39 5.48
C LEU A 357 -25.69 2.69 6.32
N ALA A 358 -25.80 2.88 7.64
CA ALA A 358 -24.62 3.00 8.51
C ALA A 358 -23.65 1.80 8.38
N PHE A 359 -24.08 0.71 7.74
CA PHE A 359 -23.27 -0.46 7.42
C PHE A 359 -22.55 -0.44 6.06
N PHE A 360 -22.75 0.57 5.18
CA PHE A 360 -22.36 0.44 3.77
C PHE A 360 -21.68 1.63 3.08
N LEU A 361 -21.37 2.75 3.77
CA LEU A 361 -20.65 3.88 3.15
C LEU A 361 -19.31 4.18 3.82
N PHE A 362 -18.21 3.94 3.10
CA PHE A 362 -16.96 4.69 3.31
C PHE A 362 -17.10 6.06 2.64
N ALA A 363 -17.56 7.04 3.41
CA ALA A 363 -17.45 8.44 3.04
C ALA A 363 -16.13 9.01 3.58
N ARG A 364 -15.28 9.42 2.63
CA ARG A 364 -14.28 10.50 2.67
C ARG A 364 -13.89 11.04 4.06
N ILE A 365 -12.60 10.92 4.39
CA ILE A 365 -11.92 11.72 5.41
C ILE A 365 -12.06 13.21 5.02
N SER A 366 -12.76 14.00 5.83
CA SER A 366 -12.72 15.46 5.74
C SER A 366 -11.35 15.98 6.18
N PRO A 367 -10.76 16.97 5.49
CA PRO A 367 -9.67 17.74 6.05
C PRO A 367 -10.19 18.56 7.23
N GLN A 368 -9.47 18.54 8.35
CA GLN A 368 -9.66 19.44 9.47
C GLN A 368 -9.54 20.91 8.98
N PRO A 369 -10.52 21.79 9.21
CA PRO A 369 -10.34 23.22 8.97
C PRO A 369 -9.59 23.83 10.16
N GLY A 370 -8.31 24.10 9.97
CA GLY A 370 -7.46 24.65 11.03
C GLY A 370 -6.17 25.26 10.52
N ALA A 371 -6.24 26.16 9.53
CA ALA A 371 -5.18 27.12 9.25
C ALA A 371 -5.81 28.27 8.45
N GLY A 372 -5.81 29.46 9.05
CA GLY A 372 -6.47 30.65 8.52
C GLY A 372 -5.90 31.11 7.18
N THR A 373 -6.79 31.45 6.27
CA THR A 373 -6.51 32.36 5.16
C THR A 373 -7.34 33.62 5.40
N GLN A 374 -6.64 34.67 5.83
CA GLN A 374 -7.16 36.03 5.84
C GLN A 374 -7.48 36.43 4.39
N CYS A 375 -8.74 36.80 4.11
CA CYS A 375 -9.08 37.56 2.92
C CYS A 375 -8.57 39.00 3.08
N PRO A 376 -7.83 39.57 2.11
CA PRO A 376 -7.60 41.00 2.09
C PRO A 376 -8.86 41.69 1.56
N HIS A 377 -9.45 42.54 2.41
CA HIS A 377 -10.39 43.55 1.98
C HIS A 377 -9.70 44.55 1.05
N ILE A 378 -10.19 44.70 -0.18
CA ILE A 378 -9.97 45.89 -0.99
C ILE A 378 -11.36 46.45 -1.32
N ASN A 379 -11.76 47.42 -0.51
CA ASN A 379 -12.80 48.38 -0.86
C ASN A 379 -12.14 49.48 -1.68
N GLY A 380 -12.80 49.90 -2.76
CA GLY A 380 -12.52 51.17 -3.41
C GLY A 380 -13.56 51.46 -4.50
N PRO A 381 -14.35 52.54 -4.40
CA PRO A 381 -15.13 53.03 -5.52
C PRO A 381 -14.34 54.12 -6.27
N LEU A 382 -13.94 53.80 -7.50
CA LEU A 382 -13.92 54.61 -8.74
C LEU A 382 -12.98 53.97 -9.76
#